data_AF-A0A9W4E656-F1
#
_entry.id   AF-A0A9W4E656-F1
#
_cell.length_a   1.000
_cell.length_b   1.000
_cell.length_c   1.000
_cell.angle_alpha   90.00
_cell.angle_beta   90.00
_cell.angle_gamma   90.00
#
_symmetry.space_group_name_H-M   'P 1'
#
loop_
_entity.id
_entity.type
_entity.pdbx_description
1 polymer ?
#
loop_
_entity_poly.entity_id
_entity_poly.type
_entity_poly.pdbx_seq_one_letter_code
_entity_poly.pdbx_strand_id
1 'polypeptide(L)'
;MKLSRPVSWFLAAFGVWSWIVWTTFVKNLWKDTSGLAFHHGDHSSPTAYFWIHLTLAVVSTAFGTAIGIIGLRALRALRPTAVTTPHDQSPTPAER
;
A
#
# COMPACT_ATOMS: atom_id res chain seq x y z
N MET A 1 -8.43 8.68 -18.22
CA MET A 1 -7.10 9.33 -18.08
C MET A 1 -6.11 8.27 -17.59
N LYS A 2 -4.99 8.04 -18.28
CA LYS A 2 -3.99 7.05 -17.84
C LYS A 2 -3.22 7.62 -16.64
N LEU A 3 -3.21 6.90 -15.52
CA LEU A 3 -2.44 7.30 -14.34
C LEU A 3 -0.94 7.27 -14.71
N SER A 4 -0.25 8.40 -14.53
CA SER A 4 1.18 8.51 -14.85
C SER A 4 2.01 7.50 -14.01
N ARG A 5 3.11 6.99 -14.56
CA ARG A 5 4.06 6.09 -13.87
C ARG A 5 4.43 6.55 -12.44
N PRO A 6 4.88 7.80 -12.23
CA PRO A 6 5.18 8.33 -10.89
C PRO A 6 3.99 8.31 -9.94
N VAL A 7 2.79 8.63 -10.43
CA VAL A 7 1.57 8.65 -9.60
C VAL A 7 1.23 7.23 -9.13
N SER A 8 1.36 6.22 -9.99
CA SER A 8 1.12 4.82 -9.62
C SER A 8 2.08 4.34 -8.52
N TRP A 9 3.35 4.74 -8.62
CA TRP A 9 4.35 4.46 -7.58
C TRP A 9 4.05 5.19 -6.29
N PHE A 10 3.63 6.46 -6.37
CA PHE A 10 3.21 7.24 -5.22
C PHE A 10 2.03 6.57 -4.49
N LEU A 11 0.99 6.12 -5.20
CA LEU A 11 -0.14 5.41 -4.59
C LEU A 11 0.30 4.11 -3.89
N ALA A 12 1.19 3.34 -4.53
CA ALA A 12 1.69 2.11 -3.94
C ALA A 12 2.52 2.39 -2.67
N ALA A 13 3.45 3.34 -2.73
CA ALA A 13 4.26 3.77 -1.59
C ALA A 13 3.39 4.36 -0.46
N PHE A 14 2.37 5.14 -0.81
CA PHE A 14 1.42 5.70 0.14
C PHE A 14 0.65 4.59 0.87
N GLY A 15 0.21 3.55 0.16
CA GLY A 15 -0.44 2.40 0.80
C GLY A 15 0.46 1.68 1.80
N VAL A 16 1.73 1.46 1.44
CA VAL A 16 2.73 0.84 2.33
C VAL A 16 3.02 1.73 3.54
N TRP A 17 3.24 3.03 3.32
CA TRP A 17 3.45 4.01 4.38
C TRP A 17 2.26 4.06 5.35
N SER A 18 1.05 4.09 4.81
CA SER A 18 -0.18 4.08 5.60
C SER A 18 -0.25 2.85 6.52
N TRP A 19 0.12 1.67 6.00
CA TRP A 19 0.22 0.45 6.81
C TRP A 19 1.21 0.58 7.96
N ILE A 20 2.39 1.14 7.72
CA ILE A 20 3.41 1.35 8.77
C ILE A 20 2.88 2.27 9.87
N VAL A 21 2.25 3.39 9.50
CA VAL A 21 1.71 4.36 10.46
C VAL A 21 0.63 3.73 11.32
N TRP A 22 -0.37 3.09 10.71
CA TRP A 22 -1.52 2.58 11.45
C TRP A 22 -1.17 1.35 12.30
N THR A 23 -0.31 0.45 11.83
CA THR A 23 0.15 -0.69 12.64
C THR A 23 0.98 -0.25 13.85
N THR A 24 1.81 0.78 13.68
CA THR A 24 2.58 1.37 14.79
C THR A 24 1.66 2.07 15.79
N PHE A 25 0.67 2.82 15.30
CA PHE A 25 -0.32 3.48 16.14
C PHE A 25 -1.15 2.47 16.95
N VAL A 26 -1.67 1.40 16.32
CA VAL A 26 -2.44 0.35 17.02
C VAL A 26 -1.58 -0.35 18.08
N LYS A 27 -0.30 -0.63 17.79
CA LYS A 27 0.64 -1.15 18.78
C LYS A 27 0.79 -0.22 19.99
N ASN A 28 0.90 1.08 19.76
CA ASN A 28 1.04 2.06 20.84
C ASN A 28 -0.26 2.28 21.62
N LEU A 29 -1.40 2.22 20.92
CA LEU A 29 -2.73 2.28 21.51
C LEU A 29 -2.96 1.07 22.43
N TRP A 30 -2.57 -0.13 21.98
CA TRP A 30 -2.65 -1.34 22.80
C TRP A 30 -1.72 -1.29 24.02
N LYS A 31 -0.51 -0.74 23.87
CA LYS A 31 0.42 -0.51 25.00
C LYS A 31 -0.04 0.60 25.96
N ASP A 32 -1.18 1.22 25.69
CA ASP A 32 -1.70 2.37 26.42
C ASP A 32 -0.66 3.47 26.64
N THR A 33 0.08 3.84 25.59
CA THR A 33 1.17 4.83 25.71
C THR A 33 0.68 6.20 26.19
N SER A 34 -0.60 6.53 25.94
CA SER A 34 -1.23 7.76 26.40
C SER A 34 -1.85 7.65 27.81
N GLY A 35 -2.02 6.44 28.37
CA GLY A 35 -2.74 6.20 29.63
C GLY A 35 -4.25 6.48 29.55
N LEU A 36 -4.83 6.43 28.34
CA LEU A 36 -6.23 6.77 28.06
C LEU A 36 -6.99 5.59 27.44
N ALA A 37 -6.29 4.56 26.97
CA ALA A 37 -6.88 3.45 26.23
C ALA A 37 -7.64 2.49 27.16
N PHE A 38 -7.20 2.33 28.40
CA PHE A 38 -7.84 1.42 29.35
C PHE A 38 -8.06 2.06 30.71
N HIS A 39 -9.13 1.66 31.38
CA HIS A 39 -9.31 2.00 32.79
C HIS A 39 -8.37 1.13 33.64
N HIS A 40 -7.83 1.71 34.72
CA HIS A 40 -6.97 1.00 35.70
C HIS A 40 -5.68 0.35 35.16
N GLY A 41 -5.30 0.60 33.90
CA GLY A 41 -4.08 0.05 33.29
C GLY A 41 -4.16 -1.44 32.97
N ASP A 42 -5.36 -2.04 32.99
CA ASP A 42 -5.57 -3.41 32.56
C ASP A 42 -6.21 -3.48 31.17
N HIS A 43 -5.91 -4.50 30.36
CA HIS A 43 -6.58 -4.66 29.06
C HIS A 43 -8.04 -5.14 29.18
N SER A 44 -8.61 -5.15 30.39
CA SER A 44 -9.94 -5.69 30.67
C SER A 44 -11.05 -4.66 30.46
N SER A 45 -10.69 -3.37 30.51
CA SER A 45 -11.64 -2.26 30.53
C SER A 45 -11.31 -1.15 29.50
N PRO A 46 -11.46 -1.43 28.19
CA PRO A 46 -11.18 -0.45 27.14
C PRO A 46 -12.13 0.75 27.18
N THR A 47 -11.57 1.94 27.03
CA THR A 47 -12.32 3.21 27.07
C THR A 47 -12.96 3.55 25.72
N ALA A 48 -13.84 4.58 25.71
CA ALA A 48 -14.33 5.14 24.46
C ALA A 48 -13.20 5.68 23.56
N TYR A 49 -12.15 6.25 24.16
CA TYR A 49 -10.97 6.73 23.43
C TYR A 49 -10.32 5.58 22.63
N PHE A 50 -10.15 4.41 23.26
CA PHE A 50 -9.63 3.22 22.58
C PHE A 50 -10.48 2.82 21.38
N TRP A 51 -11.79 2.68 21.56
CA TRP A 51 -12.68 2.21 20.50
C TRP A 51 -12.77 3.17 19.31
N ILE A 52 -12.84 4.47 19.58
CA ILE A 52 -12.86 5.51 18.53
C ILE A 52 -11.56 5.42 17.72
N HIS A 53 -10.40 5.43 18.39
CA HIS A 53 -9.11 5.43 17.71
C HIS A 53 -8.83 4.11 16.99
N LEU A 54 -9.20 2.97 17.58
CA LEU A 54 -9.07 1.67 16.92
C LEU A 54 -9.94 1.62 15.65
N THR A 55 -11.18 2.08 15.73
CA THR A 55 -12.09 2.12 14.55
C THR A 55 -11.52 3.02 13.46
N LEU A 56 -11.06 4.22 13.83
CA LEU A 56 -10.41 5.15 12.90
C LEU A 56 -9.17 4.53 12.25
N ALA A 57 -8.34 3.82 13.02
CA ALA A 57 -7.15 3.16 12.51
C ALA A 57 -7.51 2.02 11.54
N VAL A 58 -8.51 1.20 11.85
CA VAL A 58 -8.97 0.10 10.99
C VAL A 58 -9.52 0.62 9.67
N VAL A 59 -10.44 1.60 9.72
CA VAL A 59 -11.04 2.19 8.52
C VAL A 59 -9.97 2.88 7.66
N SER A 60 -9.05 3.61 8.28
CA SER A 60 -7.97 4.28 7.56
C SER A 60 -6.99 3.29 6.93
N THR A 61 -6.70 2.17 7.61
CA THR A 61 -5.88 1.08 7.05
C THR A 61 -6.58 0.44 5.85
N ALA A 62 -7.90 0.24 5.91
CA ALA A 62 -8.66 -0.29 4.78
C ALA A 62 -8.59 0.64 3.56
N PHE A 63 -8.76 1.95 3.76
CA PHE A 63 -8.59 2.94 2.69
C PHE A 63 -7.16 2.96 2.13
N GLY A 64 -6.14 2.98 2.99
CA GLY A 64 -4.73 2.91 2.57
C GLY A 64 -4.43 1.64 1.76
N THR A 65 -5.01 0.50 2.16
CA THR A 65 -4.90 -0.78 1.43
C THR A 65 -5.57 -0.70 0.07
N ALA A 66 -6.78 -0.16 -0.02
CA ALA A 66 -7.49 0.01 -1.29
C ALA A 66 -6.68 0.89 -2.26
N ILE A 67 -6.13 2.02 -1.78
CA ILE A 67 -5.27 2.90 -2.57
C ILE A 67 -3.99 2.18 -3.02
N GLY A 68 -3.34 1.45 -2.11
CA GLY A 68 -2.15 0.66 -2.42
C GLY A 68 -2.41 -0.40 -3.49
N ILE A 69 -3.55 -1.10 -3.42
CA ILE A 69 -3.97 -2.07 -4.44
C ILE A 69 -4.17 -1.38 -5.80
N ILE A 70 -4.81 -0.20 -5.82
CA ILE A 70 -5.00 0.57 -7.06
C ILE A 70 -3.63 0.96 -7.66
N GLY A 71 -2.70 1.46 -6.84
CA GLY A 71 -1.34 1.78 -7.28
C GLY A 71 -0.59 0.57 -7.83
N LEU A 72 -0.67 -0.57 -7.14
CA LEU A 72 -0.07 -1.84 -7.59
C LEU A 72 -0.68 -2.36 -8.89
N ARG A 73 -2.01 -2.24 -9.08
CA ARG A 73 -2.68 -2.62 -10.33
C ARG A 73 -2.27 -1.71 -11.47
N ALA A 74 -2.15 -0.41 -11.22
CA ALA A 74 -1.65 0.54 -12.20
C ALA A 74 -0.21 0.19 -12.61
N LEU A 75 0.70 -0.05 -11.65
CA LEU A 75 2.08 -0.47 -11.96
C LEU A 75 2.15 -1.76 -12.79
N ARG A 76 1.30 -2.76 -12.50
CA ARG A 76 1.22 -4.00 -13.29
C ARG A 76 0.72 -3.76 -14.72
N ALA A 77 -0.27 -2.88 -14.90
CA ALA A 77 -0.79 -2.53 -16.22
C ALA A 77 0.20 -1.72 -17.08
N LEU A 78 1.20 -1.08 -16.46
CA LEU A 78 2.24 -0.31 -17.15
C LEU A 78 3.50 -1.12 -17.51
N ARG A 79 3.54 -2.45 -17.27
CA ARG A 79 4.60 -3.32 -17.81
C ARG A 79 4.34 -3.55 -19.31
N PRO A 80 5.17 -3.02 -20.21
CA PRO A 80 5.12 -3.42 -21.61
C PRO A 80 5.55 -4.89 -21.69
N THR A 81 4.71 -5.73 -22.29
CA THR A 81 5.16 -7.00 -22.85
C THR A 81 6.38 -6.68 -23.70
N ALA A 82 7.55 -7.23 -23.33
CA ALA A 82 8.71 -7.15 -24.18
C ALA A 82 8.29 -7.69 -25.54
N VAL A 83 8.14 -6.79 -26.52
CA VAL A 83 7.99 -7.20 -27.90
C VAL A 83 9.28 -7.94 -28.19
N THR A 84 9.20 -9.26 -28.23
CA THR A 84 10.18 -10.09 -28.92
C THR A 84 10.25 -9.51 -30.31
N THR A 85 11.25 -8.70 -30.60
CA THR A 85 11.61 -8.36 -31.98
C THR A 85 12.24 -9.63 -32.53
N PRO A 86 11.57 -10.41 -33.40
CA PRO A 86 12.25 -11.46 -34.13
C PRO A 86 12.99 -10.72 -35.24
N HIS A 87 14.17 -10.18 -34.93
CA HIS A 87 15.08 -9.74 -35.99
C HIS A 87 16.05 -10.89 -36.28
N ASP A 88 15.49 -11.96 -36.83
CA ASP A 88 16.23 -12.84 -37.72
C ASP A 88 15.92 -12.37 -39.14
N GLN A 89 16.67 -11.38 -39.60
CA GLN A 89 16.85 -11.15 -41.02
C GLN A 89 18.35 -11.10 -41.28
N SER A 90 18.94 -12.30 -41.27
CA SER A 90 20.22 -12.55 -41.90
C SER A 90 20.10 -12.22 -43.39
N PRO A 91 20.82 -11.23 -43.96
CA PRO A 91 20.84 -11.05 -45.40
C PRO A 91 21.49 -12.27 -46.05
N THR A 92 20.75 -12.95 -46.92
CA THR A 92 21.26 -14.07 -47.72
C THR A 92 22.43 -13.59 -48.59
N PRO A 93 23.63 -14.18 -48.49
CA PRO A 93 24.72 -13.88 -49.41
C PRO A 93 24.46 -14.61 -50.73
N ALA A 94 23.68 -13.98 -51.62
CA ALA A 94 23.48 -14.49 -52.97
C ALA A 94 23.10 -13.37 -53.94
N GLU A 95 24.10 -12.62 -54.43
CA GLU A 95 24.34 -12.53 -55.87
C GLU A 95 25.75 -11.98 -56.11
N ARG A 96 26.46 -12.63 -57.04
CA ARG A 96 27.86 -12.39 -57.40
C ARG A 96 27.99 -11.28 -58.43
#